data_AF-A0A7H8GMT0-F1
#
_entry.id   AF-A0A7H8GMT0-F1
#
_cell.length_a   1.000
_cell.length_b   1.000
_cell.length_c   1.000
_cell.angle_alpha   90.00
_cell.angle_beta   90.00
_cell.angle_gamma   90.00
#
_symmetry.space_group_name_H-M   'P 1'
#
loop_
_entity.id
_entity.type
_entity.pdbx_description
1 polymer ?
#
loop_
_entity_poly.entity_id
_entity_poly.type
_entity_poly.pdbx_seq_one_letter_code
_entity_poly.pdbx_strand_id
1 'polypeptide(L)'
;MNSKIYEKYNYWLGPNEDSNWNEYITEQVAHGVLGKFNAMDWQQLNESILLKEEYWQERSAAALGELRSPEAIEILKKLLDSTFSEVAVTAASELDWTEAFIEEKYSNKIQRIIDNLPDEEIDCYPELKNLLKKSQNQGS
;
A
#
# COMPACT_ATOMS: atom_id res chain seq x y z
N MET A 1 -23.39 8.28 -4.24
CA MET A 1 -23.58 8.75 -2.85
C MET A 1 -22.21 8.63 -2.21
N ASN A 2 -21.62 9.72 -1.72
CA ASN A 2 -20.33 9.61 -1.02
C ASN A 2 -20.56 8.95 0.34
N SER A 3 -19.80 7.90 0.63
CA SER A 3 -19.88 7.21 1.91
C SER A 3 -19.29 8.07 3.01
N LYS A 4 -20.00 8.18 4.14
CA LYS A 4 -19.51 8.90 5.33
C LYS A 4 -18.20 8.32 5.86
N ILE A 5 -17.96 7.01 5.67
CA ILE A 5 -16.72 6.35 6.10
C ILE A 5 -15.58 6.71 5.15
N TYR A 6 -15.83 6.76 3.85
CA TYR A 6 -14.84 7.20 2.86
C TYR A 6 -14.49 8.70 3.00
N GLU A 7 -15.45 9.54 3.35
CA GLU A 7 -15.18 10.95 3.70
C GLU A 7 -14.29 11.05 4.96
N LYS A 8 -14.58 10.24 5.98
CA LYS A 8 -13.74 10.15 7.18
C LYS A 8 -12.33 9.68 6.84
N TYR A 9 -12.17 8.72 5.94
CA TYR A 9 -10.87 8.28 5.46
C TYR A 9 -10.06 9.43 4.86
N ASN A 10 -10.65 10.19 3.93
CA ASN A 10 -10.00 11.38 3.35
C ASN A 10 -9.66 12.44 4.39
N TYR A 11 -10.52 12.64 5.39
CA TYR A 11 -10.24 13.57 6.49
C TYR A 11 -8.99 13.17 7.28
N TRP A 12 -8.85 11.88 7.60
CA TRP A 12 -7.69 11.40 8.38
C TRP A 12 -6.39 11.38 7.59
N LEU A 13 -6.45 11.09 6.28
CA LEU A 13 -5.28 11.19 5.41
C LEU A 13 -4.77 12.62 5.24
N GLY A 14 -5.60 13.62 5.56
CA GLY A 14 -5.26 15.02 5.51
C GLY A 14 -5.38 15.64 4.10
N PRO A 15 -5.52 16.97 4.03
CA PRO A 15 -5.67 17.68 2.76
C PRO A 15 -4.39 17.75 1.91
N ASN A 16 -3.20 17.51 2.49
CA ASN A 16 -1.91 17.64 1.81
C ASN A 16 -0.76 16.96 2.59
N GLU A 17 0.46 17.03 2.04
CA GLU A 17 1.71 16.53 2.63
C GLU A 17 2.04 17.14 4.00
N ASP A 18 1.74 18.43 4.24
CA ASP A 18 2.00 19.11 5.51
C ASP A 18 1.11 18.63 6.68
N SER A 19 0.09 17.83 6.39
CA SER A 19 -0.80 17.30 7.42
C SER A 19 -0.03 16.35 8.34
N ASN A 20 -0.23 16.49 9.66
CA ASN A 20 0.41 15.61 10.63
C ASN A 20 0.04 14.15 10.34
N TRP A 21 1.04 13.35 10.02
CA TRP A 21 0.94 11.91 9.84
C TRP A 21 2.00 11.23 10.68
N ASN A 22 1.61 10.21 11.42
CA ASN A 22 2.48 9.44 12.30
C ASN A 22 1.85 8.08 12.56
N GLU A 23 2.61 7.21 13.22
CA GLU A 23 2.20 5.82 13.49
C GLU A 23 0.84 5.69 14.17
N TYR A 24 0.57 6.53 15.17
CA TYR A 24 -0.72 6.51 15.85
C TYR A 24 -1.88 6.80 14.87
N ILE A 25 -1.68 7.74 13.94
CA ILE A 25 -2.69 8.04 12.92
C ILE A 25 -2.83 6.85 11.94
N THR A 26 -1.74 6.20 11.54
CA THR A 26 -1.77 4.98 10.73
C THR A 26 -2.68 3.93 11.34
N GLU A 27 -2.48 3.59 12.62
CA GLU A 27 -3.32 2.62 13.34
C GLU A 27 -4.79 3.04 13.41
N GLN A 28 -5.07 4.33 13.67
CA GLN A 28 -6.44 4.85 13.72
C GLN A 28 -7.14 4.76 12.35
N VAL A 29 -6.41 5.00 11.27
CA VAL A 29 -6.94 4.86 9.91
C VAL A 29 -7.18 3.38 9.60
N ALA A 30 -6.19 2.51 9.87
CA ALA A 30 -6.27 1.08 9.63
C ALA A 30 -7.47 0.43 10.33
N HIS A 31 -7.53 0.49 11.66
CA HIS A 31 -8.54 -0.24 12.43
C HIS A 31 -9.80 0.59 12.73
N GLY A 32 -9.69 1.91 12.77
CA GLY A 32 -10.79 2.81 13.10
C GLY A 32 -11.64 3.26 11.92
N VAL A 33 -11.07 3.24 10.70
CA VAL A 33 -11.71 3.69 9.46
C VAL A 33 -11.76 2.58 8.41
N LEU A 34 -10.62 2.08 7.93
CA LEU A 34 -10.55 1.02 6.91
C LEU A 34 -11.21 -0.28 7.40
N GLY A 35 -11.02 -0.65 8.66
CA GLY A 35 -11.70 -1.79 9.29
C GLY A 35 -13.24 -1.67 9.34
N LYS A 36 -13.81 -0.52 8.98
CA LYS A 36 -15.26 -0.27 8.88
C LYS A 36 -15.73 -0.07 7.44
N PHE A 37 -14.85 -0.18 6.46
CA PHE A 37 -15.22 -0.11 5.05
C PHE A 37 -16.18 -1.25 4.72
N ASN A 38 -17.25 -0.91 3.99
CA ASN A 38 -18.09 -1.89 3.32
C ASN A 38 -17.57 -2.16 1.89
N ALA A 39 -18.23 -3.05 1.17
CA ALA A 39 -17.84 -3.39 -0.20
C ALA A 39 -17.80 -2.19 -1.16
N MET A 40 -18.71 -1.21 -1.01
CA MET A 40 -18.71 -0.01 -1.83
C MET A 40 -17.53 0.92 -1.49
N ASP A 41 -17.16 1.02 -0.22
CA ASP A 41 -15.99 1.80 0.21
C ASP A 41 -14.69 1.20 -0.36
N TRP A 42 -14.54 -0.12 -0.26
CA TRP A 42 -13.40 -0.85 -0.84
C TRP A 42 -13.35 -0.72 -2.35
N GLN A 43 -14.49 -0.84 -3.03
CA GLN A 43 -14.57 -0.63 -4.48
C GLN A 43 -14.14 0.78 -4.86
N GLN A 44 -14.65 1.80 -4.15
CA GLN A 44 -14.30 3.20 -4.39
C GLN A 44 -12.80 3.45 -4.17
N LEU A 45 -12.21 2.88 -3.11
CA LEU A 45 -10.77 2.96 -2.86
C LEU A 45 -9.98 2.32 -4.00
N ASN A 46 -10.32 1.09 -4.36
CA ASN A 46 -9.65 0.37 -5.43
C ASN A 46 -9.71 1.14 -6.77
N GLU A 47 -10.84 1.75 -7.12
CA GLU A 47 -11.00 2.49 -8.37
C GLU A 47 -10.19 3.81 -8.40
N SER A 48 -9.95 4.42 -7.24
CA SER A 48 -9.40 5.78 -7.17
C SER A 48 -7.97 5.88 -6.64
N ILE A 49 -7.44 4.85 -5.96
CA ILE A 49 -6.15 4.89 -5.26
C ILE A 49 -5.00 5.43 -6.13
N LEU A 50 -4.84 4.96 -7.36
CA LEU A 50 -3.77 5.38 -8.28
C LEU A 50 -3.99 6.77 -8.91
N LEU A 51 -5.16 7.37 -8.72
CA LEU A 51 -5.49 8.71 -9.23
C LEU A 51 -5.22 9.82 -8.21
N LYS A 52 -4.66 9.46 -7.04
CA LYS A 52 -4.44 10.38 -5.92
C LYS A 52 -3.00 10.87 -5.88
N GLU A 53 -2.79 11.98 -5.19
CA GLU A 53 -1.47 12.55 -4.93
C GLU A 53 -0.60 11.57 -4.11
N GLU A 54 0.71 11.73 -4.21
CA GLU A 54 1.72 10.86 -3.57
C GLU A 54 1.48 10.66 -2.07
N TYR A 55 1.39 11.75 -1.30
CA TYR A 55 1.17 11.72 0.14
C TYR A 55 -0.07 10.89 0.53
N TRP A 56 -1.11 10.94 -0.31
CA TRP A 56 -2.36 10.25 -0.05
C TRP A 56 -2.18 8.75 -0.29
N GLN A 57 -1.49 8.37 -1.36
CA GLN A 57 -1.21 6.96 -1.66
C GLN A 57 -0.25 6.34 -0.65
N GLU A 58 0.80 7.05 -0.23
CA GLU A 58 1.78 6.58 0.75
C GLU A 58 1.14 6.29 2.11
N ARG A 59 0.37 7.25 2.63
CA ARG A 59 -0.40 7.10 3.88
C ARG A 59 -1.44 5.99 3.78
N SER A 60 -2.03 5.83 2.60
CA SER A 60 -2.93 4.70 2.32
C SER A 60 -2.17 3.38 2.37
N ALA A 61 -0.99 3.28 1.75
CA ALA A 61 -0.17 2.07 1.77
C ALA A 61 0.16 1.66 3.21
N ALA A 62 0.64 2.58 4.04
CA ALA A 62 0.95 2.32 5.44
C ALA A 62 -0.28 1.81 6.21
N ALA A 63 -1.44 2.48 6.10
CA ALA A 63 -2.64 2.06 6.82
C ALA A 63 -3.24 0.74 6.31
N LEU A 64 -3.09 0.44 5.01
CA LEU A 64 -3.50 -0.84 4.42
C LEU A 64 -2.57 -1.98 4.90
N GLY A 65 -1.27 -1.70 4.96
CA GLY A 65 -0.23 -2.58 5.48
C GLY A 65 -0.37 -2.89 6.97
N GLU A 66 -0.88 -1.94 7.74
CA GLU A 66 -1.25 -2.17 9.15
C GLU A 66 -2.53 -3.02 9.27
N LEU A 67 -3.54 -2.77 8.43
CA LEU A 67 -4.81 -3.51 8.50
C LEU A 67 -4.68 -4.98 8.04
N ARG A 68 -3.91 -5.26 6.98
CA ARG A 68 -3.65 -6.61 6.42
C ARG A 68 -4.89 -7.46 6.09
N SER A 69 -6.05 -6.84 5.87
CA SER A 69 -7.23 -7.57 5.40
C SER A 69 -7.03 -8.03 3.94
N PRO A 70 -7.79 -9.04 3.46
CA PRO A 70 -7.71 -9.46 2.07
C PRO A 70 -7.94 -8.30 1.06
N GLU A 71 -8.90 -7.42 1.32
CA GLU A 71 -9.15 -6.24 0.50
C GLU A 71 -7.98 -5.24 0.55
N ALA A 72 -7.37 -5.05 1.73
CA ALA A 72 -6.21 -4.18 1.88
C ALA A 72 -5.00 -4.69 1.10
N ILE A 73 -4.75 -6.00 1.16
CA ILE A 73 -3.68 -6.68 0.42
C ILE A 73 -3.87 -6.52 -1.09
N GLU A 74 -5.09 -6.67 -1.61
CA GLU A 74 -5.34 -6.49 -3.04
C GLU A 74 -5.09 -5.05 -3.51
N ILE A 75 -5.36 -4.07 -2.65
CA ILE A 75 -5.06 -2.66 -2.97
C ILE A 75 -3.55 -2.37 -2.85
N LEU A 76 -2.85 -2.95 -1.88
CA LEU A 76 -1.38 -2.87 -1.80
C LEU A 76 -0.71 -3.44 -3.06
N LYS A 77 -1.18 -4.59 -3.56
CA LYS A 77 -0.72 -5.16 -4.83
C LYS A 77 -0.96 -4.21 -6.02
N LYS A 78 -2.03 -3.42 -5.98
CA LYS A 78 -2.32 -2.39 -6.98
C LYS A 78 -1.39 -1.18 -6.86
N LEU A 79 -1.00 -0.79 -5.65
CA LEU A 79 -0.05 0.31 -5.40
C LEU A 79 1.37 0.01 -5.91
N LEU A 80 1.71 -1.25 -6.20
CA LEU A 80 2.93 -1.60 -6.95
C LEU A 80 2.96 -0.98 -8.36
N ASP A 81 1.80 -0.55 -8.91
CA ASP A 81 1.70 0.18 -10.18
C ASP A 81 1.71 1.71 -10.00
N SER A 82 1.97 2.22 -8.79
CA SER A 82 2.07 3.65 -8.55
C SER A 82 3.18 4.28 -9.41
N THR A 83 2.92 5.49 -9.91
CA THR A 83 3.92 6.30 -10.61
C THR A 83 4.92 6.94 -9.65
N PHE A 84 4.62 6.94 -8.35
CA PHE A 84 5.47 7.48 -7.30
C PHE A 84 6.34 6.34 -6.74
N SER A 85 7.67 6.49 -6.85
CA SER A 85 8.61 5.43 -6.46
C SER A 85 8.49 5.09 -4.99
N GLU A 86 8.41 6.09 -4.11
CA GLU A 86 8.28 5.90 -2.67
C GLU A 86 7.02 5.09 -2.34
N VAL A 87 5.89 5.41 -2.96
CA VAL A 87 4.62 4.67 -2.76
C VAL A 87 4.76 3.20 -3.18
N ALA A 88 5.42 2.93 -4.31
CA ALA A 88 5.62 1.56 -4.77
C ALA A 88 6.56 0.77 -3.84
N VAL A 89 7.59 1.43 -3.30
CA VAL A 89 8.50 0.87 -2.29
C VAL A 89 7.74 0.59 -1.00
N THR A 90 6.98 1.56 -0.46
CA THR A 90 6.15 1.36 0.74
C THR A 90 5.19 0.18 0.54
N ALA A 91 4.47 0.14 -0.59
CA ALA A 91 3.54 -0.95 -0.87
C ALA A 91 4.24 -2.32 -0.94
N ALA A 92 5.42 -2.40 -1.55
CA ALA A 92 6.21 -3.62 -1.57
C ALA A 92 6.70 -4.03 -0.17
N SER A 93 7.20 -3.08 0.62
CA SER A 93 7.62 -3.33 1.99
C SER A 93 6.46 -3.84 2.84
N GLU A 94 5.31 -3.16 2.82
CA GLU A 94 4.11 -3.57 3.56
C GLU A 94 3.62 -4.96 3.14
N LEU A 95 3.65 -5.28 1.84
CA LEU A 95 3.30 -6.62 1.37
C LEU A 95 4.24 -7.70 1.93
N ASP A 96 5.54 -7.40 2.10
CA ASP A 96 6.48 -8.36 2.70
C ASP A 96 6.14 -8.62 4.17
N TRP A 97 5.69 -7.61 4.91
CA TRP A 97 5.25 -7.77 6.30
C TRP A 97 3.93 -8.54 6.45
N THR A 98 3.20 -8.76 5.37
CA THR A 98 2.02 -9.62 5.38
C THR A 98 2.38 -11.10 5.22
N GLU A 99 1.51 -11.97 5.73
CA GLU A 99 1.54 -13.41 5.45
C GLU A 99 0.85 -13.77 4.11
N ALA A 100 0.56 -12.76 3.28
CA ALA A 100 -0.21 -12.95 2.07
C ALA A 100 0.59 -13.69 0.99
N PHE A 101 -0.13 -14.52 0.23
CA PHE A 101 0.42 -15.06 -1.00
C PHE A 101 0.58 -13.95 -2.06
N ILE A 102 1.77 -13.89 -2.65
CA ILE A 102 2.13 -12.96 -3.72
C ILE A 102 2.25 -13.75 -5.01
N GLU A 103 1.33 -13.51 -5.93
CA GLU A 103 1.31 -14.22 -7.21
C GLU A 103 2.52 -13.84 -8.07
N GLU A 104 3.05 -14.82 -8.81
CA GLU A 104 4.20 -14.65 -9.73
C GLU A 104 4.02 -13.53 -10.76
N LYS A 105 2.76 -13.18 -11.12
CA LYS A 105 2.47 -12.05 -12.01
C LYS A 105 3.00 -10.71 -11.48
N TYR A 106 3.29 -10.59 -10.18
CA TYR A 106 3.87 -9.39 -9.57
C TYR A 106 5.41 -9.39 -9.57
N SER A 107 6.08 -10.53 -9.81
CA SER A 107 7.55 -10.64 -9.77
C SER A 107 8.26 -9.59 -10.63
N ASN A 108 7.80 -9.42 -11.89
CA ASN A 108 8.37 -8.43 -12.81
C ASN A 108 8.17 -6.99 -12.34
N LYS A 109 7.07 -6.71 -11.62
CA LYS A 109 6.81 -5.37 -11.08
C LYS A 109 7.72 -5.09 -9.89
N ILE A 110 7.82 -6.04 -8.97
CA ILE A 110 8.70 -5.94 -7.80
C ILE A 110 10.17 -5.79 -8.25
N GLN A 111 10.60 -6.56 -9.25
CA GLN A 111 11.93 -6.42 -9.83
C GLN A 111 12.17 -5.01 -10.39
N ARG A 112 11.20 -4.44 -11.13
CA ARG A 112 11.32 -3.07 -11.65
C ARG A 112 11.42 -2.02 -10.54
N ILE A 113 10.71 -2.20 -9.43
CA ILE A 113 10.83 -1.30 -8.27
C ILE A 113 12.27 -1.35 -7.73
N ILE A 114 12.83 -2.56 -7.56
CA ILE A 114 14.22 -2.75 -7.12
C ILE A 114 15.21 -2.13 -8.11
N ASP A 115 15.03 -2.37 -9.41
CA ASP A 115 15.94 -1.89 -10.46
C ASP A 115 15.95 -0.36 -10.59
N ASN A 116 14.89 0.31 -10.12
CA ASN A 116 14.76 1.77 -10.15
C ASN A 116 15.29 2.45 -8.88
N LEU A 117 15.64 1.70 -7.84
CA LEU A 117 16.24 2.26 -6.63
C LEU A 117 17.71 2.62 -6.87
N PRO A 118 18.21 3.72 -6.28
CA PRO A 118 19.64 3.98 -6.20
C PRO A 118 20.37 2.82 -5.51
N ASP A 119 21.53 2.42 -6.02
CA ASP A 119 22.33 1.31 -5.44
C ASP A 119 22.59 1.49 -3.93
N GLU A 120 22.71 2.74 -3.47
CA GLU A 120 22.93 3.09 -2.06
C GLU A 120 21.71 2.86 -1.16
N GLU A 121 20.50 2.81 -1.73
CA GLU A 121 19.24 2.60 -1.00
C GLU A 121 18.77 1.14 -1.02
N ILE A 122 19.27 0.32 -1.94
CA ILE A 122 18.85 -1.08 -2.10
C ILE A 122 19.00 -1.88 -0.79
N ASP A 123 20.02 -1.58 0.02
CA ASP A 123 20.26 -2.27 1.28
C ASP A 123 19.40 -1.72 2.45
N CYS A 124 18.73 -0.58 2.27
CA CYS A 124 17.75 -0.04 3.21
C CYS A 124 16.41 -0.76 3.13
N TYR A 125 16.14 -1.50 2.05
CA TYR A 125 14.86 -2.16 1.78
C TYR A 125 15.01 -3.68 1.55
N PRO A 126 15.48 -4.46 2.55
CA PRO A 126 15.57 -5.91 2.44
C PRO A 126 14.21 -6.59 2.12
N GLU A 127 13.10 -5.96 2.51
CA GLU A 127 11.73 -6.40 2.29
C GLU A 127 11.44 -6.59 0.79
N LEU A 128 11.94 -5.72 -0.07
CA LEU A 128 11.70 -5.82 -1.52
C LEU A 128 12.35 -7.08 -2.11
N LYS A 129 13.58 -7.39 -1.69
CA LYS A 129 14.29 -8.63 -2.10
C LYS A 129 13.56 -9.87 -1.56
N ASN A 130 12.99 -9.80 -0.36
CA ASN A 130 12.22 -10.89 0.24
C ASN A 130 10.89 -11.09 -0.49
N LEU A 131 10.15 -10.01 -0.77
CA LEU A 131 8.91 -10.04 -1.51
C LEU A 131 9.11 -10.61 -2.92
N LEU A 132 10.19 -10.21 -3.60
CA LEU A 132 10.54 -10.77 -4.91
C LEU A 132 10.72 -12.29 -4.82
N LYS A 133 11.47 -12.78 -3.83
CA LYS A 133 11.63 -14.23 -3.60
C LYS A 133 10.28 -14.90 -3.31
N LYS A 134 9.41 -14.29 -2.49
CA LYS A 134 8.06 -14.81 -2.21
C LYS A 134 7.25 -14.97 -3.50
N SER A 135 7.33 -14.00 -4.40
CA SER A 135 6.63 -14.04 -5.70
C SER A 135 7.20 -15.07 -6.69
N GLN A 136 8.48 -15.44 -6.56
CA GLN A 136 9.17 -16.38 -7.47
C GLN A 136 9.18 -17.84 -6.99
N ASN A 137 9.22 -18.08 -5.68
CA ASN A 137 9.54 -19.41 -5.11
C ASN A 137 8.34 -20.35 -4.93
N GLN A 138 7.19 -20.09 -5.55
CA GLN A 138 5.96 -20.85 -5.31
C GLN A 138 5.59 -21.81 -6.46
N GLY A 139 6.51 -22.06 -7.39
CA GLY A 139 6.35 -22.97 -8.53
C GLY A 139 7.14 -24.29 -8.44
N SER A 140 7.45 -24.79 -7.24
CA SER A 140 8.15 -26.10 -7.05
C SER A 140 7.28 -27.14 -6.36
#